data_AF-A0A7J8NCX7-F1
#
_entry.id   AF-A0A7J8NCX7-F1
#
_cell.length_a   1.000
_cell.length_b   1.000
_cell.length_c   1.000
_cell.angle_alpha   90.00
_cell.angle_beta   90.00
_cell.angle_gamma   90.00
#
_symmetry.space_group_name_H-M   'P 1'
#
loop_
_entity.id
_entity.type
_entity.pdbx_description
1 polymer ?
#
loop_
_entity_poly.entity_id
_entity_poly.type
_entity_poly.pdbx_seq_one_letter_code
_entity_poly.pdbx_strand_id
1 'polypeptide(L)' 'MKQKIVIKVSMHCSKCRTVALQVAAVAYGVNSVALHGPEKDKLMILGEGVD' A
#
# COMPACT_ATOMS: atom_id res chain seq x y z
N MET A 1 1.89 8.14 16.41
CA MET A 1 1.09 6.92 16.69
C MET A 1 1.17 6.04 15.47
N LYS A 2 1.57 4.77 15.63
CA LYS A 2 1.68 3.84 14.51
C LYS A 2 0.30 3.46 13.97
N GLN A 3 0.16 3.53 12.65
CA GLN A 3 -1.05 3.25 11.90
C GLN A 3 -0.82 2.03 11.00
N LYS A 4 -1.85 1.19 10.90
CA LYS A 4 -1.96 0.13 9.90
C LYS A 4 -3.18 0.42 9.05
N ILE A 5 -2.96 0.71 7.77
CA ILE A 5 -4.01 1.07 6.82
C ILE A 5 -4.08 -0.05 5.78
N VAL A 6 -5.29 -0.52 5.47
CA VAL A 6 -5.52 -1.52 4.42
C VAL A 6 -6.56 -0.98 3.46
N ILE A 7 -6.15 -0.75 2.20
CA ILE A 7 -7.02 -0.22 1.14
C ILE A 7 -7.12 -1.24 0.00
N LYS A 8 -8.31 -1.38 -0.58
CA LYS A 8 -8.51 -2.18 -1.79
C LYS A 8 -8.24 -1.31 -3.01
N VAL A 9 -7.39 -1.78 -3.92
CA VAL A 9 -7.01 -1.05 -5.14
C VAL A 9 -7.22 -1.95 -6.34
N SER A 10 -7.80 -1.41 -7.40
CA SER A 10 -8.01 -2.14 -8.64
C SER A 10 -6.69 -2.32 -9.40
N MET A 11 -5.94 -3.36 -9.07
CA MET A 11 -4.61 -3.65 -9.63
C MET A 11 -4.67 -4.90 -10.53
N HIS A 12 -5.14 -4.73 -11.76
CA HIS A 12 -5.41 -5.84 -12.70
C HIS A 12 -4.17 -6.49 -13.32
N CYS A 13 -2.98 -5.93 -13.10
CA CYS A 13 -1.75 -6.39 -13.74
C CYS A 13 -0.54 -6.30 -12.81
N SER A 14 0.53 -7.04 -13.11
CA SER A 14 1.79 -6.99 -12.32
C SER A 14 2.38 -5.59 -12.28
N LYS A 15 2.48 -4.90 -13.44
CA LYS A 15 2.93 -3.51 -13.54
C LYS A 15 2.06 -2.56 -12.70
N CYS A 16 0.75 -2.78 -12.68
CA CYS A 16 -0.22 -1.99 -11.92
C CYS A 16 0.05 -2.10 -10.42
N ARG A 17 0.35 -3.31 -9.93
CA ARG A 17 0.73 -3.58 -8.53
C ARG A 17 2.04 -2.89 -8.16
N THR A 18 3.04 -2.94 -9.04
CA THR A 18 4.33 -2.26 -8.82
C THR A 18 4.13 -0.74 -8.71
N VAL A 19 3.36 -0.13 -9.61
CA VAL A 19 3.08 1.32 -9.56
C VAL A 19 2.32 1.67 -8.28
N ALA A 20 1.33 0.88 -7.89
CA ALA A 20 0.55 1.14 -6.67
C ALA A 20 1.43 1.06 -5.40
N LEU A 21 2.35 0.08 -5.33
CA LEU A 21 3.34 0.01 -4.25
C LEU A 21 4.27 1.21 -4.25
N GLN A 22 4.80 1.61 -5.42
CA GLN A 22 5.70 2.77 -5.52
C GLN A 22 5.03 4.06 -5.05
N VAL A 23 3.79 4.31 -5.49
CA VAL A 23 3.03 5.50 -5.07
C VAL A 23 2.78 5.49 -3.57
N ALA A 24 2.37 4.36 -3.00
CA ALA A 24 2.13 4.27 -1.56
C ALA A 24 3.45 4.40 -0.75
N ALA A 25 4.57 3.88 -1.26
CA ALA A 25 5.85 3.90 -0.56
C ALA A 25 6.44 5.32 -0.40
N VAL A 26 6.09 6.26 -1.28
CA VAL A 26 6.61 7.64 -1.26
C VAL A 26 5.70 8.61 -0.49
N ALA A 27 4.54 8.16 -0.02
CA ALA A 27 3.64 9.00 0.77
C ALA A 27 4.27 9.37 2.12
N TYR A 28 3.94 10.55 2.63
CA TYR A 28 4.50 11.04 3.88
C TYR A 28 4.09 10.14 5.04
N GLY A 29 5.00 9.94 6.00
CA GLY A 29 4.74 9.09 7.17
C GLY A 29 4.70 7.60 6.88
N VAL A 30 4.88 7.14 5.63
CA VAL A 30 4.92 5.71 5.29
C VAL A 30 6.28 5.10 5.61
N ASN A 31 6.26 4.01 6.38
CA ASN A 31 7.45 3.23 6.73
C ASN A 31 7.54 1.92 5.91
N SER A 32 6.40 1.33 5.54
CA SER A 32 6.37 0.09 4.78
C SER A 32 5.05 -0.08 4.02
N VAL A 33 5.13 -0.70 2.85
CA VAL A 33 3.99 -1.07 2.01
C VAL A 33 4.11 -2.52 1.55
N ALA A 34 2.97 -3.21 1.45
CA ALA A 34 2.91 -4.58 0.96
C ALA A 34 1.59 -4.86 0.25
N LEU A 35 1.62 -5.78 -0.72
CA LEU A 35 0.40 -6.39 -1.23
C LEU A 35 -0.21 -7.29 -0.14
N HIS A 36 -1.51 -7.22 0.02
CA HIS A 36 -2.24 -7.90 1.07
C HIS A 36 -3.49 -8.61 0.54
N GLY A 37 -3.96 -9.61 1.29
CA GLY A 37 -5.08 -10.46 0.93
C GLY A 37 -4.72 -11.60 -0.04
N PRO A 38 -5.59 -12.62 -0.17
CA PRO A 38 -5.35 -13.80 -0.99
C PRO A 38 -5.15 -13.46 -2.48
N GLU A 39 -5.93 -12.50 -2.99
CA GLU A 39 -5.90 -12.05 -4.39
C GLU A 39 -4.81 -11.01 -4.68
N LYS A 40 -4.09 -10.55 -3.64
CA LYS A 40 -3.14 -9.42 -3.72
C LYS A 40 -3.79 -8.17 -4.34
N ASP A 41 -5.06 -7.93 -4.02
CA ASP A 41 -5.88 -6.80 -4.48
C ASP A 41 -5.96 -5.67 -3.44
N LYS A 42 -5.26 -5.80 -2.31
CA LYS A 42 -5.18 -4.80 -1.26
C LYS A 42 -3.74 -4.32 -1.08
N LEU A 43 -3.59 -3.07 -0.68
CA LEU A 43 -2.34 -2.52 -0.16
C LEU A 43 -2.45 -2.40 1.36
N MET A 44 -1.46 -2.94 2.05
CA MET A 44 -1.25 -2.72 3.48
C MET A 44 -0.11 -1.71 3.65
N ILE A 45 -0.38 -0.66 4.40
CA ILE A 45 0.55 0.44 4.68
C ILE A 45 0.78 0.49 6.19
N LEU A 46 2.04 0.59 6.60
CA LEU A 46 2.46 0.82 7.97
C LEU A 46 3.21 2.15 8.03
N GLY A 47 2.82 3.02 8.96
CA GLY A 47 3.38 4.36 9.03
C GLY A 47 2.97 5.13 10.28
N GLU A 48 3.44 6.37 10.38
CA GLU A 48 3.11 7.31 11.43
C GLU A 48 2.77 8.68 10.82
N GLY A 49 1.54 9.15 11.03
CA GLY A 49 1.10 10.41 10.44
C GLY A 49 0.98 10.34 8.92
N VAL A 50 0.44 9.22 8.41
CA VAL A 50 0.27 8.99 6.97
C VAL A 50 -0.73 10.00 6.40
N ASP A 51 -0.34 10.68 5.33
CA ASP A 51 -1.14 11.62 4.50
C ASP A 51 -1.07 11.22 3.02
#